data_AF-A0A6I8W4Y4-F1
#
_entry.id   AF-A0A6I8W4Y4-F1
#
_cell.length_a   1.000
_cell.length_b   1.000
_cell.length_c   1.000
_cell.angle_alpha   90.00
_cell.angle_beta   90.00
_cell.angle_gamma   90.00
#
_symmetry.space_group_name_H-M   'P 1'
#
loop_
_entity.id
_entity.type
_entity.pdbx_description
1 polymer ?
#
loop_
_entity_poly.entity_id
_entity_poly.type
_entity_poly.pdbx_seq_one_letter_code
_entity_poly.pdbx_strand_id
1 'polypeptide(L)'
;MSETARNNPTRKGEETVSYALYLHRQELGRPKRRLMRIAGTKLQLTNELILLQQRRQWAADSPAELVYQQRSALNRESMYRDRLWRNMQRQLEKQHHRQRLNLQQMGKL
;
A
#
# COMPACT_ATOMS: atom_id res chain seq x y z
N MET A 1 -57.49 -29.38 12.08
CA MET A 1 -56.53 -28.26 12.15
C MET A 1 -55.22 -28.79 12.68
N SER A 2 -54.12 -28.51 11.98
CA SER A 2 -52.76 -28.23 12.51
C SER A 2 -51.74 -28.51 11.41
N GLU A 3 -51.32 -27.44 10.75
CA GLU A 3 -50.32 -27.39 9.71
C GLU A 3 -48.95 -27.83 10.24
N THR A 4 -48.34 -28.80 9.56
CA THR A 4 -46.94 -29.18 9.76
C THR A 4 -46.04 -28.02 9.32
N ALA A 5 -45.49 -27.30 10.29
CA ALA A 5 -44.49 -26.27 10.09
C ALA A 5 -43.28 -26.84 9.33
N ARG A 6 -43.06 -26.32 8.12
CA ARG A 6 -41.88 -26.60 7.29
C ARG A 6 -40.64 -26.07 8.01
N ASN A 7 -39.86 -26.97 8.61
CA ASN A 7 -38.47 -26.70 8.98
C ASN A 7 -37.69 -26.38 7.69
N ASN A 8 -37.25 -25.12 7.55
CA ASN A 8 -36.48 -24.66 6.41
C ASN A 8 -35.01 -24.47 6.87
N PRO A 9 -34.12 -25.46 6.67
CA PRO A 9 -32.75 -25.43 7.21
C PRO A 9 -31.78 -24.54 6.41
N THR A 10 -32.24 -23.79 5.43
CA THR A 10 -31.40 -23.10 4.44
C THR A 10 -30.85 -21.74 4.89
N ARG A 11 -31.50 -21.04 5.83
CA ARG A 11 -31.13 -19.64 6.15
C ARG A 11 -29.85 -19.47 6.98
N LYS A 12 -29.53 -20.43 7.86
CA LYS A 12 -28.35 -20.31 8.76
C LYS A 12 -27.01 -20.53 8.04
N GLY A 13 -26.98 -21.37 7.00
CA GLY A 13 -25.78 -21.64 6.21
C GLY A 13 -25.40 -20.50 5.25
N GLU A 14 -26.41 -19.80 4.71
CA GLU A 14 -26.21 -18.67 3.80
C GLU A 14 -25.58 -17.44 4.49
N GLU A 15 -25.95 -17.17 5.75
CA GLU A 15 -25.33 -16.12 6.57
C GLU A 15 -23.86 -16.41 6.86
N THR A 16 -23.51 -17.66 7.15
CA THR A 16 -22.11 -18.06 7.43
C THR A 16 -21.25 -18.01 6.18
N VAL A 17 -21.78 -18.41 5.02
CA VAL A 17 -21.08 -18.34 3.73
C VAL A 17 -20.90 -16.89 3.29
N SER A 18 -21.94 -16.06 3.39
CA SER A 18 -21.87 -14.63 3.05
C SER A 18 -20.85 -13.89 3.92
N TYR A 19 -20.82 -14.18 5.22
CA TYR A 19 -19.86 -13.61 6.15
C TYR A 19 -18.42 -14.10 5.91
N ALA A 20 -18.22 -15.39 5.61
CA ALA A 20 -16.92 -15.94 5.25
C ALA A 20 -16.37 -15.30 3.96
N LEU A 21 -17.21 -15.09 2.95
CA LEU A 21 -16.84 -14.40 1.71
C LEU A 21 -16.48 -12.93 1.95
N TYR A 22 -17.21 -12.25 2.83
CA TYR A 22 -16.89 -10.88 3.25
C TYR A 22 -15.50 -10.81 3.92
N LEU A 23 -15.22 -11.67 4.90
CA LEU A 23 -13.92 -11.74 5.57
C LEU A 23 -12.80 -12.08 4.59
N HIS A 24 -13.04 -13.03 3.67
CA HIS A 24 -12.07 -13.40 2.65
C HIS A 24 -11.73 -12.22 1.74
N ARG A 25 -12.73 -11.45 1.27
CA ARG A 25 -12.52 -10.22 0.49
C ARG A 25 -11.75 -9.16 1.29
N GLN A 26 -12.03 -9.02 2.58
CA GLN A 26 -11.32 -8.10 3.46
C GLN A 26 -9.85 -8.50 3.63
N GLU A 27 -9.57 -9.79 3.81
CA GLU A 27 -8.22 -10.35 3.95
C GLU A 27 -7.42 -10.17 2.65
N LEU A 28 -8.01 -10.41 1.48
CA LEU A 28 -7.39 -10.16 0.18
C LEU A 28 -6.97 -8.68 -0.03
N GLY A 29 -7.62 -7.73 0.66
CA GLY A 29 -7.27 -6.31 0.65
C GLY A 29 -6.10 -5.93 1.57
N ARG A 30 -5.82 -6.71 2.62
CA ARG A 30 -4.80 -6.41 3.63
C ARG A 30 -3.37 -6.45 3.10
N PRO A 31 -2.95 -7.42 2.25
CA PRO A 31 -1.61 -7.42 1.65
C PRO A 31 -1.32 -6.15 0.87
N LYS A 32 -2.29 -5.64 0.08
CA LYS A 32 -2.14 -4.42 -0.70
C LYS A 32 -1.98 -3.18 0.18
N ARG A 33 -2.79 -3.06 1.24
CA ARG A 33 -2.68 -1.96 2.22
C ARG A 33 -1.35 -2.01 2.99
N ARG A 34 -0.92 -3.21 3.40
CA ARG A 34 0.36 -3.42 4.10
C ARG A 34 1.56 -3.04 3.21
N LEU A 35 1.54 -3.43 1.94
CA LEU A 35 2.61 -3.08 0.99
C LEU A 35 2.72 -1.56 0.76
N MET A 36 1.59 -0.84 0.66
CA MET A 36 1.60 0.62 0.57
C MET A 36 2.13 1.28 1.84
N ARG A 37 1.76 0.77 3.02
CA ARG A 37 2.32 1.25 4.29
C ARG A 37 3.84 1.04 4.36
N ILE A 38 4.32 -0.15 3.99
CA ILE A 38 5.76 -0.45 3.92
C ILE A 38 6.47 0.48 2.93
N ALA A 39 5.90 0.74 1.75
CA ALA A 39 6.47 1.66 0.78
C ALA A 39 6.53 3.10 1.31
N GLY A 40 5.48 3.56 2.00
CA GLY A 40 5.46 4.86 2.67
C GLY A 40 6.55 4.99 3.73
N THR A 41 6.70 3.98 4.60
CA THR A 41 7.77 3.97 5.61
C THR A 41 9.16 3.95 4.97
N LYS A 42 9.37 3.17 3.91
CA LYS A 42 10.65 3.17 3.16
C LYS A 42 10.95 4.55 2.58
N LEU A 43 9.94 5.25 2.06
CA LEU A 43 10.10 6.61 1.54
C LEU A 43 10.51 7.59 2.66
N GLN A 44 9.82 7.53 3.80
CA GLN A 44 10.14 8.37 4.96
C GLN A 44 11.58 8.14 5.44
N LEU A 45 11.96 6.89 5.68
CA LEU A 45 13.32 6.55 6.14
C LEU A 45 14.39 6.97 5.13
N THR A 46 14.11 6.84 3.83
CA THR A 46 15.04 7.30 2.78
C THR A 46 15.22 8.82 2.83
N ASN A 47 14.15 9.58 3.09
CA ASN A 47 14.25 11.03 3.24
C ASN A 47 15.07 11.43 4.47
N GLU A 48 14.88 10.74 5.59
CA GLU A 48 15.63 10.99 6.82
C GLU A 48 17.13 10.67 6.64
N LEU A 49 17.46 9.57 5.97
CA LEU A 49 18.85 9.21 5.64
C LEU A 49 19.53 10.28 4.76
N ILE A 50 18.85 10.73 3.70
CA ILE A 50 19.34 11.80 2.83
C ILE A 50 19.62 13.08 3.64
N LEU A 51 18.68 13.48 4.51
CA LEU A 51 18.83 14.67 5.35
C LEU A 51 19.99 14.55 6.35
N LEU A 52 20.13 13.40 7.00
CA LEU A 52 21.23 13.14 7.92
C LEU A 52 22.59 13.18 7.20
N GLN A 53 22.66 12.59 6.02
CA GLN A 53 23.89 12.53 5.24
C GLN A 53 24.27 13.89 4.66
N GLN A 54 23.30 14.70 4.23
CA GLN A 54 23.54 16.10 3.88
C GLN A 54 24.11 16.88 5.07
N ARG A 55 23.49 16.79 6.27
CA ARG A 55 23.99 17.49 7.47
C ARG A 55 25.42 17.12 7.83
N ARG A 56 25.79 15.83 7.71
CA ARG A 56 27.17 15.36 7.94
C ARG A 56 28.16 15.94 6.93
N GLN A 57 27.74 16.11 5.68
CA GLN A 57 28.55 16.73 4.63
C GLN A 57 28.86 18.21 4.92
N TRP A 58 27.92 18.95 5.51
CA TRP A 58 28.12 20.36 5.91
C TRP A 58 28.98 20.52 7.16
N ALA A 59 29.08 19.49 8.01
CA ALA A 59 29.77 19.55 9.30
C ALA A 59 31.23 19.09 9.25
N ALA A 60 31.72 18.53 8.12
CA ALA A 60 33.02 17.89 8.06
C ALA A 60 33.94 18.51 7.00
N ASP A 61 35.14 18.92 7.41
CA ASP A 61 36.30 19.13 6.53
C ASP A 61 36.81 17.76 6.04
N SER A 62 36.00 17.08 5.23
CA SER A 62 36.29 15.73 4.76
C SER A 62 37.19 15.75 3.51
N PRO A 63 38.10 14.77 3.36
CA PRO A 63 38.88 14.58 2.15
C PRO A 63 37.99 14.49 0.90
N ALA A 64 38.43 15.07 -0.22
CA ALA A 64 37.64 15.18 -1.46
C ALA A 64 37.07 13.83 -1.97
N GLU A 65 37.79 12.74 -1.76
CA GLU A 65 37.36 11.38 -2.14
C GLU A 65 36.18 10.88 -1.30
N LEU A 66 36.18 11.19 0.01
CA LEU A 66 35.09 10.90 0.94
C LEU A 66 33.84 11.72 0.58
N VAL A 67 34.03 12.98 0.17
CA VAL A 67 32.96 13.86 -0.31
C VAL A 67 32.32 13.31 -1.60
N TYR A 68 33.13 12.78 -2.53
CA TYR A 68 32.63 12.17 -3.77
C TYR A 68 31.80 10.92 -3.49
N GLN A 69 32.28 10.02 -2.65
CA GLN A 69 31.55 8.80 -2.27
C GLN A 69 30.22 9.14 -1.59
N GLN A 70 30.21 10.12 -0.68
CA GLN A 70 28.99 10.60 -0.01
C GLN A 70 27.98 11.19 -1.00
N ARG A 71 28.43 12.00 -1.97
CA ARG A 71 27.57 12.53 -3.05
C ARG A 71 26.99 11.42 -3.92
N SER A 72 27.80 10.43 -4.27
CA SER A 72 27.36 9.26 -5.05
C SER A 72 26.29 8.46 -4.32
N ALA A 73 26.47 8.24 -3.01
CA ALA A 73 25.48 7.58 -2.16
C ALA A 73 24.16 8.37 -2.08
N LEU A 74 24.21 9.69 -1.84
CA LEU A 74 23.04 10.56 -1.84
C LEU A 74 22.27 10.54 -3.17
N ASN A 75 22.99 10.50 -4.29
CA ASN A 75 22.37 10.40 -5.60
C ASN A 75 21.62 9.07 -5.77
N ARG A 76 22.24 7.95 -5.36
CA ARG A 76 21.60 6.62 -5.41
C ARG A 76 20.33 6.57 -4.54
N GLU A 77 20.39 7.14 -3.33
CA GLU A 77 19.25 7.23 -2.42
C GLU A 77 18.12 8.10 -3.00
N SER A 78 18.47 9.24 -3.61
CA SER A 78 17.50 10.12 -4.28
C SER A 78 16.83 9.43 -5.46
N MET A 79 17.61 8.73 -6.31
CA MET A 79 17.06 7.94 -7.41
C MET A 79 16.14 6.82 -6.92
N TYR A 80 16.52 6.14 -5.82
CA TYR A 80 15.69 5.10 -5.22
C TYR A 80 14.36 5.68 -4.70
N ARG A 81 14.42 6.79 -3.96
CA ARG A 81 13.24 7.53 -3.48
C ARG A 81 12.29 7.87 -4.62
N ASP A 82 12.80 8.44 -5.71
CA ASP A 82 11.98 8.89 -6.83
C ASP A 82 11.35 7.72 -7.59
N ARG A 83 12.04 6.57 -7.69
CA ARG A 83 11.47 5.33 -8.25
C ARG A 83 10.38 4.78 -7.35
N LEU A 84 10.62 4.73 -6.04
CA LEU A 84 9.67 4.23 -5.05
C LEU A 84 8.40 5.09 -5.03
N TRP A 85 8.55 6.41 -5.02
CA TRP A 85 7.45 7.37 -5.08
C TRP A 85 6.61 7.20 -6.35
N ARG A 86 7.24 7.13 -7.54
CA ARG A 86 6.54 6.90 -8.81
C ARG A 86 5.78 5.57 -8.82
N ASN A 87 6.36 4.51 -8.26
CA ASN A 87 5.69 3.22 -8.15
C ASN A 87 4.47 3.29 -7.22
N MET A 88 4.58 3.99 -6.09
CA MET A 88 3.46 4.18 -5.17
C MET A 88 2.34 4.99 -5.83
N GLN A 89 2.67 6.07 -6.53
CA GLN A 89 1.71 6.91 -7.24
C GLN A 89 0.92 6.12 -8.29
N ARG A 90 1.61 5.34 -9.13
CA ARG A 90 0.97 4.47 -10.12
C ARG A 90 0.05 3.42 -9.50
N GLN A 91 0.40 2.89 -8.32
CA GLN A 91 -0.45 1.93 -7.61
C GLN A 91 -1.72 2.60 -7.09
N LEU A 92 -1.62 3.82 -6.58
CA LEU A 92 -2.77 4.62 -6.14
C LEU A 92 -3.70 4.96 -7.32
N GLU A 93 -3.13 5.41 -8.44
CA GLU A 93 -3.89 5.69 -9.68
C GLU A 93 -4.64 4.44 -10.17
N LYS A 94 -3.99 3.28 -10.21
CA LYS A 94 -4.63 2.00 -10.57
C LYS A 94 -5.75 1.63 -9.62
N GLN A 95 -5.58 1.85 -8.31
CA GLN A 95 -6.64 1.60 -7.33
C GLN A 95 -7.83 2.53 -7.55
N HIS A 96 -7.58 3.82 -7.73
CA HIS A 96 -8.63 4.82 -7.96
C HIS A 96 -9.40 4.53 -9.26
N HIS A 97 -8.69 4.17 -10.33
CA HIS A 97 -9.31 3.78 -11.59
C HIS A 97 -10.22 2.54 -11.44
N ARG A 98 -9.76 1.49 -10.75
CA ARG A 98 -10.57 0.30 -10.46
C ARG A 98 -11.81 0.62 -9.62
N GLN A 99 -11.69 1.50 -8.61
CA GLN A 99 -12.82 1.94 -7.81
C GLN A 99 -13.86 2.67 -8.66
N ARG A 100 -13.42 3.58 -9.54
CA ARG A 100 -14.32 4.29 -10.47
C ARG A 100 -15.06 3.33 -11.41
N LEU A 101 -14.36 2.33 -11.97
CA LEU A 101 -15.00 1.32 -12.82
C LEU A 101 -16.05 0.50 -12.05
N ASN A 102 -15.74 0.07 -10.82
CA ASN A 102 -16.69 -0.67 -9.99
C ASN A 102 -17.94 0.17 -9.66
N LEU A 103 -17.78 1.45 -9.32
CA LEU A 103 -18.91 2.36 -9.05
C LEU A 103 -19.78 2.57 -10.29
N GLN A 104 -19.17 2.71 -11.47
CA GLN A 104 -19.89 2.80 -12.74
C GLN A 104 -20.64 1.52 -13.10
N GLN A 105 -20.10 0.34 -12.75
CA GLN A 105 -20.78 -0.93 -12.94
C GLN A 105 -21.94 -1.11 -11.96
N MET A 106 -21.79 -0.67 -10.71
CA MET A 106 -22.86 -0.74 -9.70
C MET A 106 -24.01 0.25 -9.97
N GLY A 107 -23.74 1.43 -10.53
CA GLY A 107 -24.79 2.39 -10.93
C GLY A 107 -25.49 2.04 -12.25
N LYS A 108 -25.11 0.93 -12.90
CA LYS A 108 -25.75 0.38 -14.11
C LYS A 108 -26.58 -0.88 -13.82
N LEU A 109 -26.67 -1.30 -12.56
CA LEU A 109 -27.58 -2.32 -12.04
C LEU A 109 -28.82 -1.64 -11.45
#